data_AF-A0A4R6U9L4-F1
#
_entry.id   AF-A0A4R6U9L4-F1
#
_cell.length_a   1.000
_cell.length_b   1.000
_cell.length_c   1.000
_cell.angle_alpha   90.00
_cell.angle_beta   90.00
_cell.angle_gamma   90.00
#
_symmetry.space_group_name_H-M   'P 1'
#
loop_
_entity.id
_entity.type
_entity.pdbx_description
1 polymer ?
#
loop_
_entity_poly.entity_id
_entity_poly.type
_entity_poly.pdbx_seq_one_letter_code
_entity_poly.pdbx_strand_id
1 'polypeptide(L)'
;MAQGYDDVIMPTDLPIALPPSDTAFEHVFDLAPVSLWLEDYSELIDLFDRWRAAGVVDLAAYLREQPERVAECTARYRVLKVNRRTLELFHARSQDELLASLGLIFRGDMHETAIRELVAIWSGQTVFENQTVNYTLDGQRLDVLIRGRVLPGHEARWDRVLVSLEDITARVRAERELHDSEQYARDLFERSPVSLWVEDFRAVKLLIDDVRARGIEDFPVFLKVHPEFIKRCMQEIRVIDVNRQTLRMFGAADKAELLRRLDQVFRDDMEEPFAAQLIDLWNGKYTQEREVVNYNLNGDALHVHMQFAILEEHLHDWGMVLVSLVDITARKKAEAYLEYLGKHDVLTRLRNRAYFVEETARLNRKGPWPVAVIAVDLNGLKIANDEGGHTAGDALLRRAGEVLNKAVDPPGCAARIGGDEFTILLPATDEEGARAVMEHIRQVLELNNQFYPGKALSFSMGMAVCPRGASLEATLQAADRAMYEDKARYYETHPPARRRTDRTD
;
A
#
# COMPACT_ATOMS: atom_id res chain seq x y z
N MET A 1 -6.68 27.40 -49.33
CA MET A 1 -7.13 26.78 -50.59
C MET A 1 -8.11 25.69 -50.22
N ALA A 2 -9.38 25.95 -50.50
CA ALA A 2 -10.48 25.02 -50.26
C ALA A 2 -10.55 24.03 -51.44
N GLN A 3 -10.58 22.74 -51.14
CA GLN A 3 -11.04 21.65 -52.01
C GLN A 3 -12.06 20.93 -51.12
N GLY A 4 -13.36 20.91 -51.42
CA GLY A 4 -13.95 20.50 -52.68
C GLY A 4 -14.41 19.05 -52.50
N TYR A 5 -15.47 18.84 -51.69
CA TYR A 5 -16.20 17.58 -51.63
C TYR A 5 -17.64 17.87 -52.02
N ASP A 6 -18.03 17.26 -53.13
CA ASP A 6 -19.29 17.44 -53.82
C ASP A 6 -20.50 17.11 -52.96
N ASP A 7 -21.54 17.92 -53.15
CA ASP A 7 -22.92 17.66 -52.77
C ASP A 7 -23.38 16.30 -53.36
N VAL A 8 -23.40 15.27 -52.52
CA VAL A 8 -24.19 14.06 -52.81
C VAL A 8 -25.62 14.35 -52.39
N ILE A 9 -26.42 14.77 -53.37
CA ILE A 9 -27.87 14.85 -53.30
C ILE A 9 -28.39 13.46 -52.89
N MET A 10 -28.86 13.33 -51.65
CA MET A 10 -29.63 12.17 -51.18
C MET A 10 -30.95 12.13 -51.96
N PRO A 11 -31.30 11.03 -52.66
CA PRO A 11 -32.64 10.88 -53.20
C PRO A 11 -33.62 10.70 -52.04
N THR A 12 -34.42 11.73 -51.80
CA THR A 12 -35.69 11.67 -51.07
C THR A 12 -36.67 10.73 -51.79
N ASP A 13 -37.33 9.88 -51.01
CA ASP A 13 -38.57 9.17 -51.34
C ASP A 13 -38.59 8.33 -52.63
N LEU A 14 -38.01 7.14 -52.55
CA LEU A 14 -38.44 6.02 -53.38
C LEU A 14 -39.50 5.21 -52.60
N PRO A 15 -40.77 5.19 -53.04
CA PRO A 15 -41.73 4.24 -52.49
C PRO A 15 -41.25 2.84 -52.88
N ILE A 16 -40.81 2.05 -51.90
CA ILE A 16 -40.62 0.62 -52.08
C ILE A 16 -42.01 0.03 -52.27
N ALA A 17 -42.46 -0.04 -53.52
CA ALA A 17 -43.62 -0.81 -53.90
C ALA A 17 -43.32 -2.28 -53.59
N LEU A 18 -43.97 -2.82 -52.55
CA LEU A 18 -43.96 -4.25 -52.25
C LEU A 18 -44.40 -5.02 -53.51
N PRO A 19 -43.65 -6.02 -53.98
CA PRO A 19 -44.06 -6.82 -55.12
C PRO A 19 -45.36 -7.60 -54.79
N PRO A 20 -46.31 -7.71 -55.75
CA PRO A 20 -47.64 -8.24 -55.52
C PRO A 20 -47.66 -9.77 -55.64
N SER A 21 -46.97 -10.45 -54.73
CA SER A 21 -47.21 -11.87 -54.49
C SER A 21 -46.83 -12.21 -53.06
N ASP A 22 -47.74 -12.87 -52.33
CA ASP A 22 -47.48 -13.39 -50.97
C ASP A 22 -46.15 -14.16 -50.91
N THR A 23 -45.74 -14.80 -52.02
CA THR A 23 -44.49 -15.54 -52.15
C THR A 23 -43.22 -14.69 -51.95
N ALA A 24 -43.17 -13.43 -52.37
CA ALA A 24 -41.95 -12.63 -52.25
C ALA A 24 -41.68 -12.18 -50.81
N PHE A 25 -42.74 -11.80 -50.09
CA PHE A 25 -42.67 -11.51 -48.66
C PHE A 25 -42.28 -12.76 -47.87
N GLU A 26 -42.92 -13.89 -48.16
CA GLU A 26 -42.62 -15.19 -47.53
C GLU A 26 -41.15 -15.56 -47.69
N HIS A 27 -40.60 -15.44 -48.90
CA HIS A 27 -39.19 -15.72 -49.16
C HIS A 27 -38.24 -14.79 -48.40
N VAL A 28 -38.50 -13.49 -48.33
CA VAL A 28 -37.64 -12.53 -47.62
C VAL A 28 -37.71 -12.74 -46.11
N PHE A 29 -38.91 -12.98 -45.57
CA PHE A 29 -39.12 -13.24 -44.15
C PHE A 29 -38.39 -14.52 -43.70
N ASP A 30 -38.52 -15.60 -44.48
CA ASP A 30 -37.93 -16.91 -44.13
C ASP A 30 -36.41 -16.98 -44.33
N LEU A 31 -35.86 -16.21 -45.28
CA LEU A 31 -34.42 -16.14 -45.53
C LEU A 31 -33.69 -15.04 -44.75
N ALA A 32 -34.40 -14.25 -43.93
CA ALA A 32 -33.78 -13.21 -43.13
C ALA A 32 -32.72 -13.80 -42.17
N PRO A 33 -31.51 -13.20 -42.08
CA PRO A 33 -30.42 -13.73 -41.24
C PRO A 33 -30.63 -13.47 -39.73
N VAL A 34 -31.76 -12.89 -39.35
CA VAL A 34 -32.14 -12.55 -37.97
C VAL A 34 -33.42 -13.28 -37.58
N SER A 35 -33.63 -13.55 -36.30
CA SER A 35 -34.88 -14.13 -35.79
C SER A 35 -36.01 -13.13 -36.00
N LEU A 36 -37.07 -13.52 -36.70
CA LEU A 36 -38.24 -12.69 -37.00
C LEU A 36 -39.54 -13.42 -36.62
N TRP A 37 -40.41 -12.68 -35.97
CA TRP A 37 -41.75 -13.09 -35.54
C TRP A 37 -42.74 -12.08 -36.11
N LEU A 38 -43.83 -12.59 -36.66
CA LEU A 38 -45.00 -11.81 -37.01
C LEU A 38 -46.07 -12.14 -35.99
N GLU A 39 -46.52 -11.13 -35.25
CA GLU A 39 -47.41 -11.29 -34.10
C GLU A 39 -48.64 -10.40 -34.26
N ASP A 40 -49.69 -10.74 -33.53
CA ASP A 40 -50.98 -10.04 -33.47
C ASP A 40 -51.24 -9.68 -32.01
N TYR A 41 -51.28 -8.37 -31.75
CA TYR A 41 -51.47 -7.78 -30.43
C TYR A 41 -52.88 -7.15 -30.29
N SER A 42 -53.81 -7.43 -31.21
CA SER A 42 -55.16 -6.84 -31.17
C SER A 42 -55.89 -7.12 -29.84
N GLU A 43 -55.80 -8.34 -29.32
CA GLU A 43 -56.39 -8.71 -28.03
C GLU A 43 -55.74 -8.01 -26.84
N LEU A 44 -54.44 -7.69 -26.93
CA LEU A 44 -53.73 -6.90 -25.92
C LEU A 44 -54.23 -5.45 -25.93
N ILE A 45 -54.39 -4.86 -27.12
CA ILE A 45 -54.91 -3.49 -27.25
C ILE A 45 -56.33 -3.39 -26.70
N ASP A 46 -57.19 -4.37 -26.99
CA ASP A 46 -58.54 -4.45 -26.41
C ASP A 46 -58.50 -4.53 -24.87
N LEU A 47 -57.54 -5.27 -24.30
CA LEU A 47 -57.33 -5.32 -22.85
C LEU A 47 -56.89 -3.96 -22.29
N PHE A 48 -55.97 -3.29 -22.99
CA PHE A 48 -55.50 -1.97 -22.59
C PHE A 48 -56.62 -0.93 -22.64
N ASP A 49 -57.47 -0.95 -23.67
CA ASP A 49 -58.62 -0.04 -23.75
C ASP A 49 -59.63 -0.27 -22.63
N ARG A 50 -59.86 -1.54 -22.22
CA ARG A 50 -60.66 -1.85 -21.02
C ARG A 50 -60.03 -1.28 -19.76
N TRP A 51 -58.72 -1.40 -19.58
CA TRP A 51 -58.02 -0.85 -18.41
C TRP A 51 -58.02 0.69 -18.40
N ARG A 52 -57.89 1.34 -19.56
CA ARG A 52 -58.04 2.80 -19.68
C ARG A 52 -59.46 3.22 -19.28
N ALA A 53 -60.48 2.52 -19.76
CA ALA A 53 -61.88 2.78 -19.39
C ALA A 53 -62.15 2.53 -17.90
N ALA A 54 -61.43 1.61 -17.27
CA ALA A 54 -61.48 1.34 -15.83
C ALA A 54 -60.68 2.35 -14.98
N GLY A 55 -60.02 3.34 -15.59
CA GLY A 55 -59.32 4.41 -14.90
C GLY A 55 -57.84 4.13 -14.58
N VAL A 56 -57.22 3.12 -15.20
CA VAL A 56 -55.78 2.88 -15.07
C VAL A 56 -55.02 3.98 -15.83
N VAL A 57 -54.15 4.71 -15.12
CA VAL A 57 -53.37 5.82 -15.69
C VAL A 57 -51.87 5.49 -15.75
N ASP A 58 -51.34 4.83 -14.72
CA ASP A 58 -49.95 4.34 -14.68
C ASP A 58 -49.94 2.82 -14.85
N LEU A 59 -49.68 2.36 -16.08
CA LEU A 59 -49.63 0.93 -16.37
C LEU A 59 -48.46 0.25 -15.64
N ALA A 60 -47.32 0.92 -15.46
CA ALA A 60 -46.15 0.32 -14.85
C ALA A 60 -46.41 0.00 -13.36
N ALA A 61 -46.99 0.95 -12.63
CA ALA A 61 -47.41 0.73 -11.24
C ALA A 61 -48.49 -0.37 -11.16
N TYR A 62 -49.51 -0.28 -12.03
CA TYR A 62 -50.60 -1.24 -12.09
C TYR A 62 -50.14 -2.69 -12.35
N LEU A 63 -49.15 -2.88 -13.22
CA LEU A 63 -48.59 -4.21 -13.49
C LEU A 63 -47.68 -4.71 -12.36
N ARG A 64 -46.93 -3.83 -11.67
CA ARG A 64 -46.06 -4.24 -10.54
C ARG A 64 -46.84 -4.63 -9.29
N GLU A 65 -48.02 -4.05 -9.09
CA GLU A 65 -48.89 -4.40 -7.95
C GLU A 65 -49.38 -5.86 -7.99
N GLN A 66 -49.59 -6.41 -9.19
CA GLN A 66 -50.06 -7.78 -9.38
C GLN A 66 -49.33 -8.42 -10.57
N PRO A 67 -48.24 -9.18 -10.32
CA PRO A 67 -47.46 -9.83 -11.37
C PRO A 67 -48.28 -10.71 -12.32
N GLU A 68 -49.40 -11.29 -11.86
CA GLU A 68 -50.33 -12.08 -12.68
C GLU A 68 -50.90 -11.27 -13.87
N ARG A 69 -51.01 -9.95 -13.75
CA ARG A 69 -51.46 -9.07 -14.85
C ARG A 69 -50.47 -9.03 -16.01
N VAL A 70 -49.18 -9.19 -15.74
CA VAL A 70 -48.15 -9.30 -16.79
C VAL A 70 -48.35 -10.60 -17.56
N ALA A 71 -48.63 -11.71 -16.86
CA ALA A 71 -48.95 -12.99 -17.50
C ALA A 71 -50.27 -12.93 -18.29
N GLU A 72 -51.27 -12.17 -17.81
CA GLU A 72 -52.51 -11.93 -18.56
C GLU A 72 -52.26 -11.19 -19.88
N CYS A 73 -51.37 -10.19 -19.87
CA CYS A 73 -50.95 -9.47 -21.07
C CYS A 73 -50.22 -10.38 -22.05
N THR A 74 -49.19 -11.10 -21.60
CA THR A 74 -48.36 -11.93 -22.47
C THR A 74 -49.14 -13.12 -23.05
N ALA A 75 -50.15 -13.63 -22.33
CA ALA A 75 -51.04 -14.68 -22.84
C ALA A 75 -51.91 -14.23 -24.04
N ARG A 76 -52.03 -12.92 -24.29
CA ARG A 76 -52.76 -12.35 -25.44
C ARG A 76 -51.87 -12.04 -26.64
N TYR A 77 -50.58 -12.34 -26.55
CA TYR A 77 -49.71 -12.31 -27.72
C TYR A 77 -50.05 -13.50 -28.62
N ARG A 78 -50.50 -13.22 -29.84
CA ARG A 78 -50.74 -14.27 -30.82
C ARG A 78 -49.67 -14.26 -31.89
N VAL A 79 -48.78 -15.25 -31.84
CA VAL A 79 -47.76 -15.44 -32.86
C VAL A 79 -48.42 -15.97 -34.14
N LEU A 80 -48.32 -15.23 -35.23
CA LEU A 80 -48.86 -15.59 -36.54
C LEU A 80 -47.85 -16.44 -37.32
N LYS A 81 -46.59 -16.02 -37.36
CA LYS A 81 -45.53 -16.69 -38.09
C LYS A 81 -44.16 -16.44 -37.47
N VAL A 82 -43.28 -17.43 -37.50
CA VAL A 82 -41.84 -17.26 -37.21
C VAL A 82 -41.00 -17.72 -38.39
N ASN A 83 -39.83 -17.11 -38.58
CA ASN A 83 -38.94 -17.49 -39.66
C ASN A 83 -38.02 -18.67 -39.28
N ARG A 84 -37.31 -19.22 -40.28
CA ARG A 84 -36.36 -20.32 -40.07
C ARG A 84 -35.28 -19.98 -39.05
N ARG A 85 -34.77 -18.75 -39.06
CA ARG A 85 -33.72 -18.32 -38.12
C ARG A 85 -34.20 -18.34 -36.66
N THR A 86 -35.47 -18.06 -36.42
CA THR A 86 -36.10 -18.20 -35.10
C THR A 86 -36.08 -19.63 -34.61
N LEU A 87 -36.47 -20.58 -35.47
CA LEU A 87 -36.49 -21.99 -35.14
C LEU A 87 -35.08 -22.50 -34.80
N GLU A 88 -34.08 -22.07 -35.58
CA GLU A 88 -32.67 -22.35 -35.30
C GLU A 88 -32.21 -21.74 -33.97
N LEU A 89 -32.55 -20.47 -33.68
CA LEU A 89 -32.15 -19.79 -32.45
C LEU A 89 -32.69 -20.48 -31.19
N PHE A 90 -33.94 -20.96 -31.22
CA PHE A 90 -34.59 -21.60 -30.07
C PHE A 90 -34.45 -23.12 -30.05
N HIS A 91 -33.73 -23.71 -31.00
CA HIS A 91 -33.59 -25.17 -31.18
C HIS A 91 -34.94 -25.89 -31.38
N ALA A 92 -35.89 -25.25 -32.07
CA ALA A 92 -37.19 -25.83 -32.42
C ALA A 92 -37.16 -26.47 -33.81
N ARG A 93 -37.84 -27.62 -33.99
CA ARG A 93 -37.92 -28.31 -35.28
C ARG A 93 -39.02 -27.75 -36.18
N SER A 94 -40.00 -27.07 -35.59
CA SER A 94 -41.14 -26.48 -36.30
C SER A 94 -41.75 -25.33 -35.50
N GLN A 95 -42.54 -24.48 -36.17
CA GLN A 95 -43.32 -23.43 -35.50
C GLN A 95 -44.29 -24.03 -34.48
N ASP A 96 -44.99 -25.12 -34.80
CA ASP A 96 -45.95 -25.74 -33.87
C ASP A 96 -45.28 -26.20 -32.56
N GLU A 97 -44.08 -26.76 -32.64
CA GLU A 97 -43.30 -27.14 -31.47
C GLU A 97 -42.88 -25.92 -30.64
N LEU A 98 -42.44 -24.84 -31.31
CA LEU A 98 -42.08 -23.58 -30.68
C LEU A 98 -43.29 -22.98 -29.94
N LEU A 99 -44.44 -22.92 -30.60
CA LEU A 99 -45.68 -22.35 -30.06
C LEU A 99 -46.22 -23.16 -28.88
N ALA A 100 -46.17 -24.49 -28.96
CA ALA A 100 -46.55 -25.37 -27.85
C ALA A 100 -45.63 -25.22 -26.62
N SER A 101 -44.44 -24.65 -26.81
CA SER A 101 -43.37 -24.59 -25.82
C SER A 101 -42.98 -23.16 -25.43
N LEU A 102 -43.78 -22.13 -25.76
CA LEU A 102 -43.46 -20.74 -25.45
C LEU A 102 -43.24 -20.50 -23.95
N GLY A 103 -43.93 -21.23 -23.08
CA GLY A 103 -43.73 -21.16 -21.62
C GLY A 103 -42.37 -21.70 -21.14
N LEU A 104 -41.62 -22.44 -21.97
CA LEU A 104 -40.24 -22.85 -21.67
C LEU A 104 -39.22 -21.77 -22.05
N ILE A 105 -39.54 -20.98 -23.09
CA ILE A 105 -38.74 -19.90 -23.65
C ILE A 105 -38.88 -18.64 -22.79
N PHE A 106 -40.12 -18.29 -22.45
CA PHE A 106 -40.48 -17.14 -21.65
C PHE A 106 -40.72 -17.55 -20.21
N ARG A 107 -39.79 -17.21 -19.31
CA ARG A 107 -39.82 -17.62 -17.91
C ARG A 107 -40.11 -16.46 -16.97
N GLY A 108 -40.39 -16.80 -15.71
CA GLY A 108 -40.82 -15.85 -14.70
C GLY A 108 -39.82 -14.74 -14.35
N ASP A 109 -38.54 -14.89 -14.68
CA ASP A 109 -37.52 -13.86 -14.49
C ASP A 109 -37.60 -12.71 -15.51
N MET A 110 -38.48 -12.82 -16.51
CA MET A 110 -38.73 -11.78 -17.52
C MET A 110 -39.80 -10.75 -17.13
N HIS A 111 -40.47 -10.88 -15.98
CA HIS A 111 -41.64 -10.05 -15.66
C HIS A 111 -41.33 -8.54 -15.66
N GLU A 112 -40.21 -8.13 -15.05
CA GLU A 112 -39.83 -6.71 -15.00
C GLU A 112 -39.40 -6.16 -16.36
N THR A 113 -38.75 -6.97 -17.20
CA THR A 113 -38.39 -6.56 -18.55
C THR A 113 -39.63 -6.47 -19.44
N ALA A 114 -40.59 -7.40 -19.33
CA ALA A 114 -41.85 -7.37 -20.07
C ALA A 114 -42.70 -6.11 -19.78
N ILE A 115 -42.66 -5.57 -18.56
CA ILE A 115 -43.37 -4.33 -18.21
C ILE A 115 -42.88 -3.16 -19.08
N ARG A 116 -41.59 -3.07 -19.40
CA ARG A 116 -41.06 -1.97 -20.23
C ARG A 116 -41.67 -1.99 -21.64
N GLU A 117 -41.79 -3.17 -22.22
CA GLU A 117 -42.41 -3.38 -23.52
C GLU A 117 -43.91 -3.05 -23.47
N LEU A 118 -44.63 -3.58 -22.48
CA LEU A 118 -46.06 -3.33 -22.31
C LEU A 118 -46.37 -1.83 -22.13
N VAL A 119 -45.51 -1.10 -21.41
CA VAL A 119 -45.65 0.36 -21.22
C VAL A 119 -45.40 1.13 -22.52
N ALA A 120 -44.45 0.69 -23.35
CA ALA A 120 -44.22 1.28 -24.68
C ALA A 120 -45.46 1.11 -25.57
N ILE A 121 -46.02 -0.11 -25.62
CA ILE A 121 -47.24 -0.42 -26.37
C ILE A 121 -48.44 0.38 -25.83
N TRP A 122 -48.61 0.44 -24.51
CA TRP A 122 -49.66 1.24 -23.86
C TRP A 122 -49.58 2.73 -24.16
N SER A 123 -48.37 3.25 -24.36
CA SER A 123 -48.17 4.65 -24.74
C SER A 123 -48.41 4.90 -26.22
N GLY A 124 -48.77 3.87 -26.99
CA GLY A 124 -49.02 3.94 -28.43
C GLY A 124 -47.76 3.97 -29.28
N GLN A 125 -46.60 3.59 -28.74
CA GLN A 125 -45.34 3.57 -29.51
C GLN A 125 -45.35 2.42 -30.52
N THR A 126 -45.44 2.74 -31.81
CA THR A 126 -45.46 1.74 -32.89
C THR A 126 -44.11 1.09 -33.17
N VAL A 127 -43.05 1.56 -32.50
CA VAL A 127 -41.71 0.98 -32.49
C VAL A 127 -41.25 0.91 -31.03
N PHE A 128 -40.74 -0.24 -30.61
CA PHE A 128 -40.23 -0.46 -29.26
C PHE A 128 -38.99 -1.35 -29.26
N GLU A 129 -38.14 -1.15 -28.26
CA GLU A 129 -36.90 -1.92 -28.06
C GLU A 129 -36.76 -2.29 -26.59
N ASN A 130 -36.35 -3.52 -26.32
CA ASN A 130 -36.13 -4.01 -24.96
C ASN A 130 -35.08 -5.11 -24.91
N GLN A 131 -34.32 -5.18 -23.82
CA GLN A 131 -33.38 -6.26 -23.55
C GLN A 131 -33.96 -7.19 -22.49
N THR A 132 -33.99 -8.49 -22.77
CA THR A 132 -34.54 -9.50 -21.87
C THR A 132 -33.79 -10.82 -21.96
N VAL A 133 -34.24 -11.81 -21.19
CA VAL A 133 -33.66 -13.15 -21.14
C VAL A 133 -34.67 -14.14 -21.71
N ASN A 134 -34.28 -14.89 -22.74
CA ASN A 134 -35.07 -16.02 -23.22
C ASN A 134 -34.32 -17.32 -22.97
N TYR A 135 -34.99 -18.44 -23.17
CA TYR A 135 -34.39 -19.77 -23.11
C TYR A 135 -34.65 -20.54 -24.40
N THR A 136 -33.66 -21.29 -24.87
CA THR A 136 -33.87 -22.31 -25.91
C THR A 136 -34.72 -23.45 -25.36
N LEU A 137 -35.28 -24.30 -26.24
CA LEU A 137 -36.11 -25.42 -25.82
C LEU A 137 -35.36 -26.49 -25.01
N ASP A 138 -34.04 -26.60 -25.19
CA ASP A 138 -33.13 -27.43 -24.38
C ASP A 138 -32.63 -26.72 -23.10
N GLY A 139 -33.07 -25.48 -22.84
CA GLY A 139 -32.86 -24.78 -21.58
C GLY A 139 -31.61 -23.89 -21.51
N GLN A 140 -30.92 -23.64 -22.63
CA GLN A 140 -29.82 -22.68 -22.69
C GLN A 140 -30.39 -21.25 -22.52
N ARG A 141 -29.78 -20.49 -21.61
CA ARG A 141 -30.13 -19.08 -21.38
C ARG A 141 -29.55 -18.20 -22.49
N LEU A 142 -30.38 -17.34 -23.06
CA LEU A 142 -30.05 -16.33 -24.06
C LEU A 142 -30.34 -14.93 -23.51
N ASP A 143 -29.37 -14.01 -23.58
CA ASP A 143 -29.66 -12.58 -23.48
C ASP A 143 -30.08 -12.10 -24.88
N VAL A 144 -31.30 -11.58 -25.01
CA VAL A 144 -31.87 -11.19 -26.29
C VAL A 144 -32.22 -9.71 -26.32
N LEU A 145 -31.92 -9.07 -27.46
CA LEU A 145 -32.44 -7.74 -27.78
C LEU A 145 -33.68 -7.93 -28.66
N ILE A 146 -34.82 -7.45 -28.16
CA ILE A 146 -36.11 -7.48 -28.85
C ILE A 146 -36.36 -6.11 -29.45
N ARG A 147 -36.67 -6.08 -30.75
CA ARG A 147 -37.16 -4.87 -31.44
C ARG A 147 -38.47 -5.19 -32.12
N GLY A 148 -39.53 -4.48 -31.75
CA GLY A 148 -40.84 -4.61 -32.37
C GLY A 148 -41.21 -3.39 -33.19
N ARG A 149 -41.91 -3.61 -34.30
CA ARG A 149 -42.51 -2.56 -35.11
C ARG A 149 -43.86 -2.99 -35.65
N VAL A 150 -44.88 -2.17 -35.46
CA VAL A 150 -46.19 -2.36 -36.10
C VAL A 150 -46.05 -2.11 -37.61
N LEU A 151 -46.57 -3.01 -38.43
CA LEU A 151 -46.48 -2.87 -39.88
C LEU A 151 -47.35 -1.70 -40.38
N PRO A 152 -46.93 -0.97 -41.42
CA PRO A 152 -47.72 0.11 -42.00
C PRO A 152 -49.13 -0.35 -42.42
N GLY A 153 -50.15 0.40 -42.02
CA GLY A 153 -51.57 0.09 -42.27
C GLY A 153 -52.23 -0.76 -41.18
N HIS A 154 -51.47 -1.23 -40.19
CA HIS A 154 -51.94 -2.04 -39.06
C HIS A 154 -51.88 -1.30 -37.71
N GLU A 155 -51.50 -0.02 -37.69
CA GLU A 155 -51.28 0.77 -36.47
C GLU A 155 -52.53 0.95 -35.61
N ALA A 156 -53.72 0.94 -36.23
CA ALA A 156 -54.98 1.11 -35.51
C ALA A 156 -55.44 -0.17 -34.79
N ARG A 157 -55.09 -1.35 -35.32
CA ARG A 157 -55.57 -2.65 -34.82
C ARG A 157 -54.49 -3.50 -34.16
N TRP A 158 -53.23 -3.20 -34.43
CA TRP A 158 -52.08 -3.97 -33.96
C TRP A 158 -52.12 -5.46 -34.33
N ASP A 159 -52.82 -5.79 -35.42
CA ASP A 159 -53.01 -7.16 -35.91
C ASP A 159 -51.80 -7.69 -36.70
N ARG A 160 -50.79 -6.84 -36.96
CA ARG A 160 -49.50 -7.22 -37.53
C ARG A 160 -48.35 -6.42 -36.93
N VAL A 161 -47.56 -7.09 -36.10
CA VAL A 161 -46.34 -6.58 -35.46
C VAL A 161 -45.16 -7.44 -35.88
N LEU A 162 -44.13 -6.84 -36.44
CA LEU A 162 -42.87 -7.53 -36.75
C LEU A 162 -41.93 -7.38 -35.56
N VAL A 163 -41.54 -8.50 -34.96
CA VAL A 163 -40.60 -8.54 -33.84
C VAL A 163 -39.32 -9.24 -34.29
N SER A 164 -38.18 -8.59 -34.12
CA SER A 164 -36.87 -9.21 -34.33
C SER A 164 -36.18 -9.49 -33.01
N LEU A 165 -35.55 -10.67 -32.91
CA LEU A 165 -34.72 -11.04 -31.76
C LEU A 165 -33.27 -11.19 -32.21
N GLU A 166 -32.37 -10.57 -31.45
CA GLU A 166 -30.93 -10.70 -31.62
C GLU A 166 -30.33 -11.34 -30.36
N ASP A 167 -29.56 -12.43 -30.51
CA ASP A 167 -28.80 -13.02 -29.43
C ASP A 167 -27.57 -12.15 -29.12
N ILE A 168 -27.60 -11.49 -27.97
CA ILE A 168 -26.53 -10.63 -27.49
C ILE A 168 -25.76 -11.27 -26.32
N THR A 169 -25.94 -12.58 -26.07
CA THR A 169 -25.35 -13.30 -24.94
C THR A 169 -23.82 -13.16 -24.90
N ALA A 170 -23.15 -13.33 -26.04
CA ALA A 170 -21.69 -13.22 -26.11
C ALA A 170 -21.21 -11.81 -25.75
N ARG A 171 -21.92 -10.77 -26.22
CA ARG A 171 -21.60 -9.37 -25.93
C ARG A 171 -21.80 -9.05 -24.44
N VAL A 172 -22.96 -9.42 -23.88
CA VAL A 172 -23.28 -9.17 -22.47
C VAL A 172 -22.31 -9.91 -21.54
N ARG A 173 -21.88 -11.13 -21.90
CA ARG A 173 -20.86 -11.87 -21.14
C ARG A 173 -19.50 -11.18 -21.20
N ALA A 174 -19.05 -10.78 -22.38
CA ALA A 174 -17.76 -10.09 -22.53
C ALA A 174 -17.72 -8.76 -21.77
N GLU A 175 -18.82 -7.99 -21.79
CA GLU A 175 -18.93 -6.74 -21.03
C GLU A 175 -18.89 -6.99 -19.52
N ARG A 176 -19.58 -8.02 -19.03
CA ARG A 176 -19.55 -8.42 -17.60
C ARG A 176 -18.17 -8.91 -17.18
N GLU A 177 -17.54 -9.78 -17.97
CA GLU A 177 -16.20 -10.30 -17.68
C GLU A 177 -15.15 -9.18 -17.65
N LEU A 178 -15.22 -8.22 -18.57
CA LEU A 178 -14.35 -7.05 -18.57
C LEU A 178 -14.58 -6.22 -17.30
N HIS A 179 -15.83 -5.92 -16.97
CA HIS A 179 -16.18 -5.16 -15.78
C HIS A 179 -15.69 -5.84 -14.49
N ASP A 180 -15.94 -7.14 -14.36
CA ASP A 180 -15.52 -7.94 -13.21
C ASP A 180 -13.98 -8.00 -13.12
N SER A 181 -13.28 -8.10 -14.25
CA SER A 181 -11.82 -8.08 -14.32
C SER A 181 -11.24 -6.71 -13.90
N GLU A 182 -11.81 -5.62 -14.39
CA GLU A 182 -11.42 -4.25 -14.02
C GLU A 182 -11.66 -3.99 -12.53
N GLN A 183 -12.81 -4.39 -12.01
CA GLN A 183 -13.12 -4.28 -10.58
C GLN A 183 -12.16 -5.12 -9.73
N TYR A 184 -11.90 -6.36 -10.13
CA TYR A 184 -10.94 -7.23 -9.46
C TYR A 184 -9.54 -6.60 -9.38
N ALA A 185 -9.02 -6.07 -10.48
CA ALA A 185 -7.71 -5.41 -10.51
C ALA A 185 -7.67 -4.16 -9.62
N ARG A 186 -8.72 -3.33 -9.67
CA ARG A 186 -8.85 -2.15 -8.82
C ARG A 186 -8.93 -2.51 -7.34
N ASP A 187 -9.68 -3.53 -6.98
CA ASP A 187 -9.80 -4.00 -5.60
C ASP A 187 -8.47 -4.56 -5.08
N LEU A 188 -7.74 -5.33 -5.89
CA LEU A 188 -6.40 -5.80 -5.53
C LEU A 188 -5.44 -4.64 -5.22
N PHE A 189 -5.43 -3.61 -6.08
CA PHE A 189 -4.61 -2.42 -5.87
C PHE A 189 -5.03 -1.67 -4.59
N GLU A 190 -6.31 -1.31 -4.48
CA GLU A 190 -6.85 -0.48 -3.39
C GLU A 190 -6.77 -1.15 -2.02
N ARG A 191 -6.93 -2.48 -1.97
CA ARG A 191 -6.97 -3.27 -0.73
C ARG A 191 -5.65 -3.96 -0.42
N SER A 192 -4.61 -3.75 -1.23
CA SER A 192 -3.28 -4.29 -0.93
C SER A 192 -2.80 -3.83 0.46
N PRO A 193 -2.25 -4.74 1.29
CA PRO A 193 -1.73 -4.40 2.62
C PRO A 193 -0.39 -3.64 2.58
N VAL A 194 0.17 -3.42 1.39
CA VAL A 194 1.41 -2.67 1.15
C VAL A 194 1.06 -1.33 0.50
N SER A 195 1.83 -0.28 0.80
CA SER A 195 1.69 1.02 0.12
C SER A 195 2.11 0.87 -1.33
N LEU A 196 1.21 1.14 -2.27
CA LEU A 196 1.47 1.07 -3.70
C LEU A 196 1.30 2.45 -4.34
N TRP A 197 2.22 2.77 -5.24
CA TRP A 197 2.24 3.98 -6.05
C TRP A 197 2.42 3.60 -7.50
N VAL A 198 1.68 4.28 -8.36
CA VAL A 198 1.82 4.23 -9.81
C VAL A 198 2.33 5.58 -10.25
N GLU A 199 3.47 5.61 -10.92
CA GLU A 199 4.18 6.84 -11.28
C GLU A 199 4.53 6.85 -12.78
N ASP A 200 4.66 8.05 -13.33
CA ASP A 200 5.06 8.32 -14.71
C ASP A 200 6.45 8.95 -14.71
N PHE A 201 7.41 8.24 -15.31
CA PHE A 201 8.81 8.63 -15.40
C PHE A 201 9.21 9.06 -16.81
N ARG A 202 8.27 9.29 -17.74
CA ARG A 202 8.58 9.70 -19.13
C ARG A 202 9.47 10.94 -19.20
N ALA A 203 9.19 11.94 -18.38
CA ALA A 203 9.99 13.16 -18.34
C ALA A 203 11.41 12.90 -17.81
N VAL A 204 11.55 12.05 -16.77
CA VAL A 204 12.86 11.61 -16.26
C VAL A 204 13.65 10.85 -17.31
N LYS A 205 13.00 9.96 -18.07
CA LYS A 205 13.63 9.23 -19.18
C LYS A 205 14.18 10.19 -20.22
N LEU A 206 13.39 11.17 -20.65
CA LEU A 206 13.82 12.16 -21.64
C LEU A 206 15.03 12.97 -21.14
N LEU A 207 15.07 13.33 -19.85
CA LEU A 207 16.23 14.00 -19.25
C LEU A 207 17.49 13.13 -19.28
N ILE A 208 17.36 11.85 -18.95
CA ILE A 208 18.46 10.88 -19.00
C ILE A 208 18.95 10.66 -20.44
N ASP A 209 18.02 10.49 -21.39
CA ASP A 209 18.34 10.27 -22.79
C ASP A 209 19.03 11.51 -23.41
N ASP A 210 18.65 12.73 -23.02
CA ASP A 210 19.33 13.97 -23.42
C ASP A 210 20.77 14.02 -22.90
N VAL A 211 21.00 13.66 -21.63
CA VAL A 211 22.37 13.56 -21.07
C VAL A 211 23.20 12.52 -21.83
N ARG A 212 22.61 11.39 -22.22
CA ARG A 212 23.26 10.37 -23.04
C ARG A 212 23.57 10.83 -24.45
N ALA A 213 22.65 11.54 -25.10
CA ALA A 213 22.84 12.09 -26.44
C ALA A 213 23.97 13.13 -26.49
N ARG A 214 24.28 13.80 -25.38
CA ARG A 214 25.40 14.73 -25.25
C ARG A 214 26.77 14.05 -25.08
N GLY A 215 26.83 12.72 -25.04
CA GLY A 215 28.07 11.95 -24.95
C GLY A 215 28.65 11.82 -23.54
N ILE A 216 27.83 12.00 -22.49
CA ILE A 216 28.27 11.71 -21.11
C ILE A 216 28.37 10.18 -20.92
N GLU A 217 29.56 9.70 -20.60
CA GLU A 217 29.81 8.28 -20.35
C GLU A 217 29.76 7.93 -18.84
N ASP A 218 30.32 8.79 -17.98
CA ASP A 218 30.35 8.61 -16.52
C ASP A 218 29.20 9.38 -15.86
N PHE A 219 28.02 8.75 -15.84
CA PHE A 219 26.82 9.32 -15.24
C PHE A 219 26.93 9.54 -13.72
N PRO A 220 27.56 8.65 -12.91
CA PRO A 220 27.82 8.94 -11.50
C PRO A 220 28.64 10.22 -11.25
N VAL A 221 29.69 10.47 -12.04
CA VAL A 221 30.47 11.71 -11.94
C VAL A 221 29.63 12.91 -12.37
N PHE A 222 28.84 12.78 -13.44
CA PHE A 222 27.91 13.83 -13.87
C PHE A 222 26.94 14.24 -12.75
N LEU A 223 26.28 13.29 -12.07
CA LEU A 223 25.36 13.59 -10.97
C LEU A 223 26.04 14.28 -9.78
N LYS A 224 27.30 13.94 -9.50
CA LYS A 224 28.09 14.62 -8.45
C LYS A 224 28.40 16.07 -8.79
N VAL A 225 28.64 16.36 -10.07
CA VAL A 225 28.93 17.72 -10.56
C VAL A 225 27.64 18.53 -10.73
N HIS A 226 26.52 17.87 -11.02
CA HIS A 226 25.21 18.46 -11.32
C HIS A 226 24.11 18.00 -10.35
N PRO A 227 24.19 18.33 -9.04
CA PRO A 227 23.16 17.94 -8.08
C PRO A 227 21.78 18.55 -8.39
N GLU A 228 21.72 19.67 -9.11
CA GLU A 228 20.48 20.27 -9.60
C GLU A 228 19.71 19.36 -10.57
N PHE A 229 20.41 18.49 -11.30
CA PHE A 229 19.78 17.52 -12.19
C PHE A 229 18.94 16.51 -11.41
N ILE A 230 19.41 16.08 -10.25
CA ILE A 230 18.70 15.15 -9.35
C ILE A 230 17.36 15.77 -8.94
N LYS A 231 17.39 17.02 -8.46
CA LYS A 231 16.20 17.77 -8.04
C LYS A 231 15.20 17.94 -9.17
N ARG A 232 15.70 18.29 -10.36
CA ARG A 232 14.88 18.42 -11.55
C ARG A 232 14.18 17.09 -11.88
N CYS A 233 14.92 15.98 -11.90
CA CYS A 233 14.31 14.67 -12.12
C CYS A 233 13.23 14.35 -11.08
N MET A 234 13.45 14.64 -9.79
CA MET A 234 12.44 14.43 -8.76
C MET A 234 11.15 15.24 -9.00
N GLN A 235 11.28 16.49 -9.47
CA GLN A 235 10.14 17.37 -9.75
C GLN A 235 9.32 16.93 -10.98
N GLU A 236 9.95 16.22 -11.90
CA GLU A 236 9.31 15.71 -13.12
C GLU A 236 8.60 14.37 -12.92
N ILE A 237 8.77 13.72 -11.76
CA ILE A 237 8.03 12.51 -11.41
C ILE A 237 6.56 12.89 -11.21
N ARG A 238 5.68 12.23 -11.95
CA ARG A 238 4.24 12.40 -11.80
C ARG A 238 3.61 11.16 -11.20
N VAL A 239 3.01 11.31 -10.02
CA VAL A 239 2.22 10.25 -9.39
C VAL A 239 0.87 10.13 -10.11
N ILE A 240 0.64 8.99 -10.75
CA ILE A 240 -0.61 8.62 -11.42
C ILE A 240 -1.64 8.17 -10.40
N ASP A 241 -1.27 7.24 -9.52
CA ASP A 241 -2.18 6.69 -8.52
C ASP A 241 -1.49 6.19 -7.24
N VAL A 242 -2.27 6.09 -6.17
CA VAL A 242 -1.84 5.54 -4.88
C VAL A 242 -2.98 4.76 -4.26
N ASN A 243 -2.68 3.66 -3.58
CA ASN A 243 -3.71 2.87 -2.92
C ASN A 243 -4.07 3.40 -1.52
N ARG A 244 -5.13 2.85 -0.93
CA ARG A 244 -5.57 3.19 0.43
C ARG A 244 -4.52 3.00 1.51
N GLN A 245 -3.63 2.00 1.38
CA GLN A 245 -2.59 1.77 2.37
C GLN A 245 -1.54 2.88 2.36
N THR A 246 -1.20 3.43 1.18
CA THR A 246 -0.36 4.62 1.04
C THR A 246 -0.94 5.79 1.84
N LEU A 247 -2.23 6.10 1.66
CA LEU A 247 -2.87 7.20 2.38
C LEU A 247 -2.77 7.04 3.90
N ARG A 248 -2.98 5.82 4.40
CA ARG A 248 -2.84 5.51 5.83
C ARG A 248 -1.40 5.65 6.32
N MET A 249 -0.43 5.13 5.57
CA MET A 249 0.99 5.18 5.92
C MET A 249 1.49 6.63 6.04
N PHE A 250 1.10 7.49 5.10
CA PHE A 250 1.51 8.89 5.09
C PHE A 250 0.58 9.82 5.86
N GLY A 251 -0.54 9.33 6.40
CA GLY A 251 -1.48 10.13 7.20
C GLY A 251 -2.31 11.13 6.37
N ALA A 252 -2.58 10.83 5.10
CA ALA A 252 -3.40 11.65 4.22
C ALA A 252 -4.87 11.22 4.28
N ALA A 253 -5.80 12.18 4.25
CA ALA A 253 -7.23 11.90 4.22
C ALA A 253 -7.68 11.33 2.87
N ASP A 254 -7.11 11.86 1.79
CA ASP A 254 -7.36 11.44 0.42
C ASP A 254 -6.12 11.63 -0.47
N LYS A 255 -6.21 11.10 -1.69
CA LYS A 255 -5.15 11.21 -2.70
C LYS A 255 -4.84 12.66 -3.06
N ALA A 256 -5.85 13.53 -3.15
CA ALA A 256 -5.63 14.92 -3.55
C ALA A 256 -4.83 15.70 -2.48
N GLU A 257 -5.06 15.41 -1.20
CA GLU A 257 -4.24 15.95 -0.12
C GLU A 257 -2.78 15.49 -0.23
N LEU A 258 -2.55 14.19 -0.38
CA LEU A 258 -1.20 13.64 -0.48
C LEU A 258 -0.44 14.27 -1.65
N LEU A 259 -1.07 14.33 -2.83
CA LEU A 259 -0.47 14.88 -4.04
C LEU A 259 -0.10 16.37 -3.92
N ARG A 260 -0.88 17.17 -3.19
CA ARG A 260 -0.56 18.60 -2.95
C ARG A 260 0.60 18.81 -1.98
N ARG A 261 0.95 17.79 -1.19
CA ARG A 261 1.95 17.86 -0.11
C ARG A 261 3.10 16.86 -0.31
N LEU A 262 3.35 16.42 -1.55
CA LEU A 262 4.44 15.47 -1.86
C LEU A 262 5.82 15.99 -1.48
N ASP A 263 6.02 17.31 -1.53
CA ASP A 263 7.23 17.99 -1.07
C ASP A 263 7.52 17.78 0.42
N GLN A 264 6.48 17.48 1.22
CA GLN A 264 6.64 17.16 2.64
C GLN A 264 6.99 15.70 2.87
N VAL A 265 6.63 14.82 1.92
CA VAL A 265 6.91 13.39 1.97
C VAL A 265 8.33 13.09 1.50
N PHE A 266 8.73 13.72 0.40
CA PHE A 266 10.03 13.55 -0.25
C PHE A 266 10.88 14.80 -0.03
N ARG A 267 11.69 14.79 1.03
CA ARG A 267 12.56 15.91 1.43
C ARG A 267 13.83 15.42 2.13
N ASP A 268 14.69 16.37 2.46
CA ASP A 268 15.93 16.17 3.23
C ASP A 268 16.87 15.14 2.57
N ASP A 269 17.03 13.96 3.17
CA ASP A 269 18.04 12.96 2.83
C ASP A 269 17.69 12.06 1.62
N MET A 270 16.84 12.53 0.72
CA MET A 270 16.36 11.75 -0.44
C MET A 270 17.22 11.90 -1.70
N GLU A 271 18.09 12.91 -1.77
CA GLU A 271 18.89 13.19 -2.97
C GLU A 271 19.89 12.05 -3.28
N GLU A 272 20.60 11.54 -2.28
CA GLU A 272 21.60 10.49 -2.47
C GLU A 272 20.98 9.13 -2.86
N PRO A 273 19.93 8.63 -2.18
CA PRO A 273 19.23 7.43 -2.61
C PRO A 273 18.65 7.55 -4.03
N PHE A 274 18.10 8.72 -4.37
CA PHE A 274 17.53 8.95 -5.69
C PHE A 274 18.60 9.05 -6.78
N ALA A 275 19.75 9.67 -6.51
CA ALA A 275 20.89 9.65 -7.42
C ALA A 275 21.33 8.22 -7.75
N ALA A 276 21.39 7.35 -6.74
CA ALA A 276 21.72 5.93 -6.95
C ALA A 276 20.65 5.21 -7.79
N GLN A 277 19.36 5.55 -7.65
CA GLN A 277 18.30 5.05 -8.51
C GLN A 277 18.45 5.51 -9.96
N LEU A 278 18.78 6.79 -10.20
CA LEU A 278 19.05 7.31 -11.54
C LEU A 278 20.23 6.59 -12.20
N ILE A 279 21.28 6.27 -11.44
CA ILE A 279 22.43 5.49 -11.93
C ILE A 279 22.01 4.07 -12.33
N ASP A 280 21.19 3.41 -11.51
CA ASP A 280 20.67 2.09 -11.84
C ASP A 280 19.81 2.15 -13.13
N LEU A 281 18.94 3.15 -13.27
CA LEU A 281 18.14 3.38 -14.48
C LEU A 281 19.01 3.64 -15.72
N TRP A 282 20.06 4.46 -15.58
CA TRP A 282 21.05 4.69 -16.63
C TRP A 282 21.70 3.38 -17.11
N ASN A 283 21.98 2.46 -16.18
CA ASN A 283 22.58 1.18 -16.50
C ASN A 283 21.57 0.11 -16.98
N GLY A 284 20.31 0.50 -17.21
CA GLY A 284 19.25 -0.41 -17.68
C GLY A 284 18.70 -1.34 -16.59
N LYS A 285 18.90 -0.99 -15.31
CA LYS A 285 18.35 -1.74 -14.17
C LYS A 285 17.00 -1.14 -13.77
N TYR A 286 15.94 -1.75 -14.30
CA TYR A 286 14.56 -1.27 -14.15
C TYR A 286 13.81 -1.80 -12.93
N THR A 287 14.40 -2.78 -12.21
CA THR A 287 13.91 -3.28 -10.93
C THR A 287 14.95 -3.01 -9.84
N GLN A 288 14.53 -2.38 -8.75
CA GLN A 288 15.44 -1.89 -7.72
C GLN A 288 14.81 -2.02 -6.34
N GLU A 289 15.65 -2.18 -5.32
CA GLU A 289 15.23 -2.22 -3.92
C GLU A 289 16.17 -1.37 -3.09
N ARG A 290 15.61 -0.53 -2.20
CA ARG A 290 16.38 0.40 -1.35
C ARG A 290 15.69 0.61 -0.01
N GLU A 291 16.49 0.85 1.02
CA GLU A 291 15.98 1.38 2.29
C GLU A 291 16.19 2.90 2.28
N VAL A 292 15.10 3.66 2.40
CA VAL A 292 15.10 5.12 2.37
C VAL A 292 14.29 5.69 3.52
N VAL A 293 14.43 6.99 3.77
CA VAL A 293 13.67 7.70 4.79
C VAL A 293 12.70 8.65 4.09
N ASN A 294 11.41 8.40 4.27
CA ASN A 294 10.36 9.34 3.87
C ASN A 294 9.77 10.01 5.11
N TYR A 295 8.85 10.94 4.92
CA TYR A 295 8.14 11.59 6.01
C TYR A 295 6.63 11.48 5.83
N ASN A 296 5.90 11.24 6.91
CA ASN A 296 4.44 11.35 6.88
C ASN A 296 4.01 12.82 6.90
N LEU A 297 2.73 13.09 6.67
CA LEU A 297 2.18 14.46 6.68
C LEU A 297 2.14 15.13 8.07
N ASN A 298 2.46 14.39 9.14
CA ASN A 298 2.67 14.93 10.49
C ASN A 298 4.13 15.36 10.72
N GLY A 299 5.05 14.98 9.81
CA GLY A 299 6.47 15.28 9.88
C GLY A 299 7.33 14.19 10.52
N ASP A 300 6.75 13.04 10.90
CA ASP A 300 7.52 11.93 11.45
C ASP A 300 8.32 11.22 10.35
N ALA A 301 9.56 10.85 10.67
CA ALA A 301 10.39 10.04 9.80
C ALA A 301 9.88 8.60 9.72
N LEU A 302 9.74 8.09 8.50
CA LEU A 302 9.38 6.73 8.14
C LEU A 302 10.57 6.07 7.46
N HIS A 303 11.14 5.04 8.07
CA HIS A 303 12.08 4.18 7.37
C HIS A 303 11.27 3.23 6.49
N VAL A 304 11.46 3.31 5.18
CA VAL A 304 10.74 2.49 4.22
C VAL A 304 11.69 1.59 3.44
N HIS A 305 11.31 0.34 3.28
CA HIS A 305 11.88 -0.53 2.27
C HIS A 305 11.07 -0.30 0.99
N MET A 306 11.71 0.33 0.01
CA MET A 306 11.16 0.68 -1.28
C MET A 306 11.55 -0.38 -2.30
N GLN A 307 10.57 -0.91 -3.03
CA GLN A 307 10.80 -1.63 -4.29
C GLN A 307 10.26 -0.78 -5.44
N PHE A 308 11.06 -0.66 -6.48
CA PHE A 308 10.77 0.12 -7.67
C PHE A 308 10.84 -0.81 -8.87
N ALA A 309 9.84 -0.76 -9.75
CA ALA A 309 9.84 -1.51 -11.00
C ALA A 309 9.18 -0.70 -12.12
N ILE A 310 9.81 -0.64 -13.29
CA ILE A 310 9.15 -0.19 -14.52
C ILE A 310 8.43 -1.39 -15.14
N LEU A 311 7.16 -1.23 -15.49
CA LEU A 311 6.41 -2.33 -16.11
C LEU A 311 7.00 -2.66 -17.49
N GLU A 312 6.98 -3.95 -17.84
CA GLU A 312 7.66 -4.47 -19.03
C GLU A 312 7.19 -3.80 -20.33
N GLU A 313 5.87 -3.61 -20.47
CA GLU A 313 5.27 -2.93 -21.63
C GLU A 313 5.68 -1.45 -21.74
N HIS A 314 6.16 -0.85 -20.63
CA HIS A 314 6.56 0.54 -20.52
C HIS A 314 8.07 0.75 -20.41
N LEU A 315 8.91 -0.26 -20.70
CA LEU A 315 10.37 -0.09 -20.67
C LEU A 315 10.89 0.92 -21.71
N HIS A 316 10.14 1.10 -22.79
CA HIS A 316 10.52 1.97 -23.90
C HIS A 316 10.31 3.46 -23.60
N ASP A 317 9.40 3.82 -22.68
CA ASP A 317 9.07 5.21 -22.37
C ASP A 317 9.09 5.55 -20.87
N TRP A 318 9.07 4.54 -19.98
CA TRP A 318 8.93 4.65 -18.52
C TRP A 318 7.61 5.30 -18.07
N GLY A 319 6.55 5.16 -18.87
CA GLY A 319 5.23 5.75 -18.58
C GLY A 319 4.46 5.10 -17.44
N MET A 320 4.89 3.93 -16.97
CA MET A 320 4.25 3.20 -15.89
C MET A 320 5.29 2.54 -14.99
N VAL A 321 5.44 3.12 -13.80
CA VAL A 321 6.33 2.67 -12.75
C VAL A 321 5.50 2.26 -11.54
N LEU A 322 5.77 1.10 -10.98
CA LEU A 322 5.19 0.62 -9.74
C LEU A 322 6.22 0.78 -8.61
N VAL A 323 5.82 1.50 -7.56
CA VAL A 323 6.61 1.61 -6.33
C VAL A 323 5.84 0.99 -5.17
N SER A 324 6.44 0.03 -4.49
CA SER A 324 5.93 -0.55 -3.26
C SER A 324 6.75 -0.04 -2.06
N LEU A 325 6.08 0.36 -0.99
CA LEU A 325 6.71 0.83 0.23
C LEU A 325 6.24 -0.01 1.42
N VAL A 326 7.20 -0.52 2.18
CA VAL A 326 6.97 -1.23 3.44
C VAL A 326 7.62 -0.43 4.57
N ASP A 327 6.85 -0.03 5.58
CA ASP A 327 7.38 0.63 6.77
C ASP A 327 8.20 -0.37 7.61
N ILE A 328 9.49 -0.10 7.73
CA ILE A 328 10.47 -0.86 8.50
C ILE A 328 10.97 -0.08 9.73
N THR A 329 10.28 1.00 10.12
CA THR A 329 10.68 1.86 11.25
C THR A 329 10.79 1.08 12.56
N ALA A 330 9.83 0.19 12.84
CA ALA A 330 9.88 -0.66 14.02
C ALA A 330 11.11 -1.60 14.00
N ARG A 331 11.42 -2.17 12.84
CA ARG A 331 12.62 -3.01 12.65
C ARG A 331 13.90 -2.21 12.87
N LYS A 332 14.02 -1.02 12.27
CA LYS A 332 15.18 -0.14 12.44
C LYS A 332 15.39 0.29 13.88
N LYS A 333 14.31 0.63 14.60
CA LYS A 333 14.38 0.94 16.03
C LYS A 333 14.85 -0.27 16.85
N ALA A 334 14.39 -1.48 16.52
CA ALA A 334 14.83 -2.70 17.17
C ALA A 334 16.31 -3.02 16.88
N GLU A 335 16.75 -2.87 15.63
CA GLU A 335 18.16 -3.05 15.24
C GLU A 335 19.08 -2.08 15.99
N ALA A 336 18.73 -0.79 16.01
CA ALA A 336 19.49 0.23 16.74
C ALA A 336 19.51 -0.06 18.26
N TYR A 337 18.39 -0.53 18.82
CA TYR A 337 18.32 -0.91 20.22
C TYR A 337 19.18 -2.15 20.54
N LEU A 338 19.17 -3.16 19.67
CA LEU A 338 20.03 -4.34 19.82
C LEU A 338 21.51 -3.98 19.69
N GLU A 339 21.88 -3.09 18.77
CA GLU A 339 23.24 -2.59 18.68
C GLU A 339 23.66 -1.84 19.95
N TYR A 340 22.77 -1.01 20.48
CA TYR A 340 22.98 -0.33 21.76
C TYR A 340 23.20 -1.33 22.90
N LEU A 341 22.35 -2.35 23.03
CA LEU A 341 22.51 -3.43 24.03
C LEU A 341 23.82 -4.20 23.86
N GLY A 342 24.27 -4.41 22.62
CA GLY A 342 25.55 -5.04 22.32
C GLY A 342 26.75 -4.27 22.88
N LYS A 343 26.64 -2.94 23.04
CA LYS A 343 27.74 -2.07 23.46
C LYS A 343 27.55 -1.40 24.82
N HIS A 344 26.37 -1.44 25.43
CA HIS A 344 26.04 -0.73 26.66
C HIS A 344 25.45 -1.63 27.76
N ASP A 345 25.69 -1.25 29.02
CA ASP A 345 25.06 -1.84 30.19
C ASP A 345 23.68 -1.18 30.42
N VAL A 346 22.61 -1.96 30.41
CA VAL A 346 21.23 -1.47 30.47
C VAL A 346 20.94 -0.68 31.76
N LEU A 347 21.56 -1.09 32.86
CA LEU A 347 21.30 -0.48 34.16
C LEU A 347 22.00 0.89 34.28
N THR A 348 23.27 0.97 33.91
CA THR A 348 24.10 2.16 34.15
C THR A 348 24.25 3.07 32.93
N ARG A 349 23.82 2.61 31.74
CA ARG A 349 23.99 3.27 30.42
C ARG A 349 25.44 3.47 29.96
N LEU A 350 26.42 3.05 30.78
CA LEU A 350 27.83 3.00 30.44
C LEU A 350 28.09 1.93 29.37
N ARG A 351 29.33 1.84 28.88
CA ARG A 351 29.74 0.70 28.04
C ARG A 351 29.65 -0.60 28.83
N ASN A 352 29.33 -1.70 28.16
CA ASN A 352 29.33 -3.02 28.78
C ASN A 352 30.72 -3.67 28.73
N ARG A 353 30.85 -4.83 29.38
CA ARG A 353 32.07 -5.64 29.35
C ARG A 353 32.51 -6.05 27.94
N ALA A 354 31.56 -6.35 27.05
CA ALA A 354 31.89 -6.79 25.68
C ALA A 354 32.60 -5.66 24.91
N TYR A 355 32.05 -4.45 24.93
CA TYR A 355 32.69 -3.26 24.35
C TYR A 355 34.06 -3.00 24.98
N PHE A 356 34.17 -3.08 26.30
CA PHE A 356 35.43 -2.85 27.00
C PHE A 356 36.56 -3.78 26.52
N VAL A 357 36.28 -5.08 26.38
CA VAL A 357 37.25 -6.07 25.89
C VAL A 357 37.67 -5.75 24.46
N GLU A 358 36.72 -5.42 23.59
CA GLU A 358 36.99 -5.04 22.21
C GLU A 358 37.85 -3.77 22.12
N GLU A 359 37.49 -2.74 22.89
CA GLU A 359 38.17 -1.45 22.88
C GLU A 359 39.58 -1.53 23.47
N THR A 360 39.78 -2.33 24.52
CA THR A 360 41.12 -2.63 25.04
C THR A 360 41.96 -3.34 23.98
N ALA A 361 41.41 -4.32 23.26
CA ALA A 361 42.12 -4.99 22.18
C ALA A 361 42.42 -4.05 20.99
N ARG A 362 41.54 -3.08 20.70
CA ARG A 362 41.75 -2.04 19.69
C ARG A 362 42.90 -1.10 20.11
N LEU A 363 42.84 -0.57 21.34
CA LEU A 363 43.85 0.34 21.89
C LEU A 363 45.21 -0.33 21.99
N ASN A 364 45.28 -1.58 22.45
CA ASN A 364 46.54 -2.32 22.54
C ASN A 364 47.23 -2.50 21.17
N ARG A 365 46.44 -2.61 20.09
CA ARG A 365 46.97 -2.76 18.72
C ARG A 365 47.30 -1.43 18.03
N LYS A 366 46.47 -0.40 18.21
CA LYS A 366 46.48 0.82 17.38
C LYS A 366 46.67 2.12 18.16
N GLY A 367 46.56 2.12 19.48
CA GLY A 367 46.50 3.35 20.27
C GLY A 367 45.23 4.18 19.99
N PRO A 368 45.27 5.51 20.20
CA PRO A 368 46.47 6.35 20.44
C PRO A 368 47.07 6.18 21.84
N TRP A 369 48.38 6.40 21.96
CA TRP A 369 49.16 6.31 23.20
C TRP A 369 49.55 7.71 23.71
N PRO A 370 49.80 7.89 25.04
CA PRO A 370 49.59 6.92 26.12
C PRO A 370 48.10 6.61 26.35
N VAL A 371 47.80 5.47 26.98
CA VAL A 371 46.44 5.10 27.38
C VAL A 371 46.38 5.05 28.89
N ALA A 372 45.64 5.96 29.52
CA ALA A 372 45.36 5.88 30.94
C ALA A 372 44.16 4.97 31.22
N VAL A 373 44.23 4.27 32.34
CA VAL A 373 43.19 3.37 32.85
C VAL A 373 42.85 3.80 34.26
N ILE A 374 41.55 3.90 34.57
CA ILE A 374 41.06 4.09 35.93
C ILE A 374 40.15 2.91 36.27
N ALA A 375 40.55 2.09 37.24
CA ALA A 375 39.69 1.08 37.83
C ALA A 375 38.87 1.72 38.95
N VAL A 376 37.57 1.42 39.00
CA VAL A 376 36.60 2.04 39.90
C VAL A 376 35.71 0.96 40.50
N ASP A 377 35.53 0.98 41.81
CA ASP A 377 34.64 0.07 42.53
C ASP A 377 33.62 0.86 43.37
N LEU A 378 32.34 0.49 43.26
CA LEU A 378 31.26 1.10 44.03
C LEU A 378 31.21 0.53 45.45
N ASN A 379 31.59 1.37 46.41
CA ASN A 379 31.61 0.99 47.81
C ASN A 379 30.19 0.73 48.36
N GLY A 380 30.06 -0.32 49.18
CA GLY A 380 28.85 -0.57 49.96
C GLY A 380 27.61 -1.06 49.18
N LEU A 381 27.77 -1.53 47.93
CA LEU A 381 26.67 -2.07 47.12
C LEU A 381 25.98 -3.25 47.81
N LYS A 382 26.75 -4.20 48.35
CA LYS A 382 26.21 -5.36 49.07
C LYS A 382 25.34 -4.95 50.27
N ILE A 383 25.81 -4.00 51.06
CA ILE A 383 25.08 -3.48 52.21
C ILE A 383 23.76 -2.83 51.75
N ALA A 384 23.79 -2.06 50.66
CA ALA A 384 22.58 -1.46 50.11
C ALA A 384 21.56 -2.50 49.61
N ASN A 385 22.03 -3.58 49.00
CA ASN A 385 21.18 -4.72 48.62
C ASN A 385 20.60 -5.43 49.84
N ASP A 386 21.40 -5.65 50.89
CA ASP A 386 20.97 -6.34 52.11
C ASP A 386 19.95 -5.50 52.91
N GLU A 387 20.09 -4.17 52.94
CA GLU A 387 19.24 -3.26 53.70
C GLU A 387 17.98 -2.82 52.93
N GLY A 388 18.10 -2.55 51.62
CA GLY A 388 17.06 -1.95 50.79
C GLY A 388 16.58 -2.82 49.62
N GLY A 389 17.06 -4.07 49.54
CA GLY A 389 16.78 -4.97 48.42
C GLY A 389 17.49 -4.58 47.13
N HIS A 390 17.33 -5.41 46.09
CA HIS A 390 17.97 -5.19 44.79
C HIS A 390 17.61 -3.84 44.14
N THR A 391 16.39 -3.33 44.37
CA THR A 391 15.99 -2.01 43.85
C THR A 391 16.87 -0.87 44.39
N ALA A 392 17.32 -0.96 45.64
CA ALA A 392 18.21 0.05 46.24
C ALA A 392 19.63 -0.05 45.68
N GLY A 393 20.15 -1.26 45.47
CA GLY A 393 21.45 -1.44 44.80
C GLY A 393 21.41 -0.99 43.34
N ASP A 394 20.33 -1.30 42.62
CA ASP A 394 20.12 -0.83 41.25
C ASP A 394 20.09 0.70 41.16
N ALA A 395 19.48 1.37 42.15
CA ALA A 395 19.48 2.83 42.22
C ALA A 395 20.89 3.40 42.43
N LEU A 396 21.72 2.78 43.27
CA LEU A 396 23.13 3.18 43.43
C LEU A 396 23.94 2.96 42.16
N LEU A 397 23.74 1.84 41.47
CA LEU A 397 24.41 1.54 40.20
C LEU A 397 24.02 2.54 39.11
N ARG A 398 22.74 2.90 38.99
CA ARG A 398 22.28 3.96 38.09
C ARG A 398 22.97 5.28 38.36
N ARG A 399 23.03 5.69 39.63
CA ARG A 399 23.73 6.91 40.06
C ARG A 399 25.23 6.85 39.76
N ALA A 400 25.87 5.69 39.94
CA ALA A 400 27.26 5.50 39.54
C ALA A 400 27.45 5.69 38.04
N GLY A 401 26.56 5.13 37.22
CA GLY A 401 26.51 5.34 35.79
C GLY A 401 26.38 6.81 35.40
N GLU A 402 25.45 7.54 36.01
CA GLU A 402 25.25 8.98 35.77
C GLU A 402 26.51 9.80 36.05
N VAL A 403 27.18 9.54 37.17
CA VAL A 403 28.41 10.24 37.56
C VAL A 403 29.52 9.96 36.55
N LEU A 404 29.80 8.69 36.27
CA LEU A 404 30.90 8.30 35.38
C LEU A 404 30.66 8.75 33.93
N ASN A 405 29.42 8.69 33.45
CA ASN A 405 29.08 9.13 32.10
C ASN A 405 29.18 10.65 31.93
N LYS A 406 28.94 11.42 32.99
CA LYS A 406 29.07 12.88 32.98
C LYS A 406 30.51 13.36 33.18
N ALA A 407 31.34 12.58 33.86
CA ALA A 407 32.71 12.94 34.18
C ALA A 407 33.72 12.61 33.07
N VAL A 408 33.36 11.71 32.13
CA VAL A 408 34.25 11.19 31.09
C VAL A 408 33.76 11.61 29.71
N ASP A 409 34.52 12.49 29.05
CA ASP A 409 34.24 12.94 27.69
C ASP A 409 34.92 12.06 26.63
N PRO A 410 34.37 11.99 25.40
CA PRO A 410 35.06 11.37 24.26
C PRO A 410 36.43 12.03 24.00
N PRO A 411 37.47 11.27 23.62
CA PRO A 411 37.45 9.85 23.23
C PRO A 411 37.54 8.86 24.40
N GLY A 412 37.48 9.31 25.65
CA GLY A 412 37.42 8.45 26.83
C GLY A 412 36.11 7.67 26.90
N CYS A 413 36.12 6.53 27.61
CA CYS A 413 34.90 5.79 27.88
C CYS A 413 34.93 5.10 29.25
N ALA A 414 33.81 5.15 29.95
CA ALA A 414 33.56 4.37 31.16
C ALA A 414 32.73 3.13 30.81
N ALA A 415 33.12 1.99 31.37
CA ALA A 415 32.48 0.70 31.18
C ALA A 415 32.18 0.04 32.53
N ARG A 416 31.06 -0.69 32.63
CA ARG A 416 30.78 -1.59 33.75
C ARG A 416 31.22 -3.00 33.39
N ILE A 417 32.13 -3.56 34.18
CA ILE A 417 32.74 -4.87 33.92
C ILE A 417 31.92 -6.00 34.57
N GLY A 418 31.34 -5.74 35.73
CA GLY A 418 30.44 -6.65 36.43
C GLY A 418 30.16 -6.18 37.86
N GLY A 419 29.02 -6.53 38.43
CA GLY A 419 28.72 -6.18 39.83
C GLY A 419 28.84 -4.67 40.12
N ASP A 420 29.71 -4.31 41.05
CA ASP A 420 30.12 -2.98 41.48
C ASP A 420 31.38 -2.44 40.76
N GLU A 421 31.93 -3.18 39.80
CA GLU A 421 33.19 -2.86 39.11
C GLU A 421 32.99 -2.09 37.81
N PHE A 422 33.73 -1.00 37.68
CA PHE A 422 33.78 -0.13 36.52
C PHE A 422 35.22 0.14 36.10
N THR A 423 35.43 0.37 34.81
CA THR A 423 36.75 0.72 34.26
C THR A 423 36.61 1.84 33.26
N ILE A 424 37.51 2.81 33.34
CA ILE A 424 37.58 3.95 32.43
C ILE A 424 38.84 3.81 31.58
N LEU A 425 38.68 3.88 30.27
CA LEU A 425 39.76 3.92 29.30
C LEU A 425 39.88 5.33 28.74
N LEU A 426 41.08 5.91 28.82
CA LEU A 426 41.39 7.28 28.41
C LEU A 426 42.52 7.25 27.37
N PRO A 427 42.20 7.12 26.07
CA PRO A 427 43.20 7.15 25.01
C PRO A 427 43.87 8.52 24.90
N ALA A 428 45.13 8.55 24.45
CA ALA A 428 45.93 9.77 24.34
C ALA A 428 45.98 10.61 25.64
N THR A 429 45.93 9.96 26.80
CA THR A 429 45.86 10.61 28.10
C THR A 429 47.01 10.12 28.98
N ASP A 430 47.77 11.06 29.55
CA ASP A 430 48.89 10.80 30.44
C ASP A 430 48.44 10.78 31.91
N GLU A 431 49.41 10.77 32.82
CA GLU A 431 49.15 10.65 34.25
C GLU A 431 48.46 11.89 34.83
N GLU A 432 48.83 13.08 34.37
CA GLU A 432 48.22 14.34 34.83
C GLU A 432 46.76 14.44 34.35
N GLY A 433 46.51 14.11 33.08
CA GLY A 433 45.16 14.03 32.53
C GLY A 433 44.28 13.01 33.25
N ALA A 434 44.82 11.83 33.55
CA ALA A 434 44.09 10.81 34.30
C ALA A 434 43.72 11.27 35.72
N ARG A 435 44.62 11.96 36.43
CA ARG A 435 44.35 12.55 37.74
C ARG A 435 43.27 13.64 37.67
N ALA A 436 43.29 14.47 36.62
CA ALA A 436 42.26 15.47 36.40
C ALA A 436 40.88 14.83 36.21
N VAL A 437 40.78 13.73 35.45
CA VAL A 437 39.53 12.97 35.30
C VAL A 437 39.08 12.37 36.62
N MET A 438 39.98 11.76 37.41
CA MET A 438 39.63 11.25 38.75
C MET A 438 39.07 12.35 39.66
N GLU A 439 39.66 13.55 39.61
CA GLU A 439 39.20 14.68 40.41
C GLU A 439 37.84 15.20 39.93
N HIS A 440 37.63 15.26 38.63
CA HIS A 440 36.32 15.60 38.07
C HIS A 440 35.25 14.58 38.48
N ILE A 441 35.56 13.27 38.50
CA ILE A 441 34.66 12.23 39.01
C ILE A 441 34.28 12.51 40.46
N ARG A 442 35.24 12.89 41.33
CA ARG A 442 34.95 13.22 42.74
C ARG A 442 34.01 14.41 42.85
N GLN A 443 34.24 15.47 42.08
CA GLN A 443 33.37 16.65 42.07
C GLN A 443 31.94 16.29 41.62
N VAL A 444 31.80 15.56 40.52
CA VAL A 444 30.47 15.13 40.02
C VAL A 444 29.77 14.20 41.02
N LEU A 445 30.52 13.34 41.70
CA LEU A 445 30.01 12.47 42.77
C LEU A 445 29.52 13.27 43.98
N GLU A 446 30.28 14.27 44.42
CA GLU A 446 29.86 15.16 45.52
C GLU A 446 28.58 15.92 45.17
N LEU A 447 28.50 16.50 43.97
CA LEU A 447 27.27 17.13 43.49
C LEU A 447 26.13 16.11 43.47
N ASN A 448 26.33 14.91 42.92
CA ASN A 448 25.30 13.87 42.90
C ASN A 448 24.79 13.54 44.31
N ASN A 449 25.68 13.43 45.30
CA ASN A 449 25.30 13.16 46.68
C ASN A 449 24.49 14.29 47.35
N GLN A 450 24.57 15.52 46.86
CA GLN A 450 23.74 16.62 47.38
C GLN A 450 22.29 16.57 46.87
N PHE A 451 22.06 16.03 45.67
CA PHE A 451 20.75 16.04 45.02
C PHE A 451 19.93 14.76 45.23
N TYR A 452 20.55 13.66 45.68
CA TYR A 452 19.86 12.38 45.88
C TYR A 452 19.74 12.02 47.37
N PRO A 453 18.53 11.76 47.89
CA PRO A 453 18.34 11.29 49.25
C PRO A 453 18.79 9.82 49.40
N GLY A 454 19.21 9.45 50.60
CA GLY A 454 19.58 8.07 50.95
C GLY A 454 21.08 7.85 51.11
N LYS A 455 21.56 6.65 50.77
CA LYS A 455 22.97 6.28 50.95
C LYS A 455 23.86 7.10 50.01
N ALA A 456 24.91 7.70 50.57
CA ALA A 456 25.92 8.41 49.79
C ALA A 456 26.63 7.44 48.84
N LEU A 457 26.75 7.85 47.58
CA LEU A 457 27.56 7.19 46.57
C LEU A 457 29.03 7.39 46.93
N SER A 458 29.84 6.33 46.85
CA SER A 458 31.26 6.37 47.15
C SER A 458 32.01 5.42 46.21
N PHE A 459 33.15 5.87 45.71
CA PHE A 459 34.00 5.08 44.82
C PHE A 459 35.37 4.86 45.45
N SER A 460 35.89 3.65 45.28
CA SER A 460 37.31 3.37 45.40
C SER A 460 37.91 3.44 43.99
N MET A 461 38.99 4.20 43.81
CA MET A 461 39.54 4.43 42.47
C MET A 461 41.05 4.27 42.42
N GLY A 462 41.55 3.57 41.40
CA GLY A 462 42.97 3.39 41.12
C GLY A 462 43.28 3.68 39.66
N MET A 463 44.45 4.25 39.38
CA MET A 463 44.86 4.61 38.03
C MET A 463 46.22 4.05 37.65
N ALA A 464 46.41 3.78 36.36
CA ALA A 464 47.69 3.47 35.76
C ALA A 464 47.76 3.98 34.32
N VAL A 465 48.95 4.26 33.81
CA VAL A 465 49.15 4.79 32.46
C VAL A 465 49.99 3.82 31.65
N CYS A 466 49.50 3.44 30.48
CA CYS A 466 50.19 2.58 29.53
C CYS A 466 50.95 3.44 28.51
N PRO A 467 52.30 3.49 28.56
CA PRO A 467 53.08 4.14 27.52
C PRO A 467 53.08 3.29 26.23
N ARG A 468 53.49 3.92 25.13
CA ARG A 468 53.62 3.22 23.83
C ARG A 468 54.57 2.03 23.95
N GLY A 469 54.10 0.84 23.56
CA GLY A 469 54.90 -0.39 23.55
C GLY A 469 54.87 -1.18 24.86
N ALA A 470 54.18 -0.69 25.90
CA ALA A 470 53.90 -1.47 27.10
C ALA A 470 52.63 -2.31 26.95
N SER A 471 52.42 -3.25 27.88
CA SER A 471 51.22 -4.08 27.92
C SER A 471 50.06 -3.34 28.57
N LEU A 472 48.96 -3.15 27.82
CA LEU A 472 47.73 -2.57 28.36
C LEU A 472 47.08 -3.50 29.40
N GLU A 473 47.26 -4.81 29.27
CA GLU A 473 46.79 -5.80 30.26
C GLU A 473 47.51 -5.63 31.61
N ALA A 474 48.84 -5.45 31.58
CA ALA A 474 49.60 -5.18 32.81
C ALA A 474 49.21 -3.82 33.44
N THR A 475 48.84 -2.85 32.60
CA THR A 475 48.35 -1.54 33.06
C THR A 475 46.98 -1.66 33.73
N LEU A 476 46.06 -2.46 33.18
CA LEU A 476 44.78 -2.78 33.79
C LEU A 476 44.95 -3.41 35.18
N GLN A 477 45.85 -4.39 35.32
CA GLN A 477 46.16 -5.02 36.60
C GLN A 477 46.77 -4.03 37.61
N ALA A 478 47.60 -3.09 37.14
CA ALA A 478 48.17 -2.06 37.99
C ALA A 478 47.11 -1.07 38.51
N ALA A 479 46.17 -0.65 37.65
CA ALA A 479 45.06 0.20 38.04
C ALA A 479 44.12 -0.51 39.04
N ASP A 480 43.81 -1.80 38.81
CA ASP A 480 42.99 -2.62 39.69
C ASP A 480 43.62 -2.77 41.09
N ARG A 481 44.92 -3.06 41.16
CA ARG A 481 45.65 -3.12 42.44
C ARG A 481 45.60 -1.79 43.19
N ALA A 482 45.80 -0.67 42.49
CA ALA A 482 45.71 0.67 43.10
C ALA A 482 44.29 0.97 43.61
N MET A 483 43.25 0.50 42.91
CA MET A 483 41.87 0.64 43.35
C MET A 483 41.60 -0.20 44.60
N TYR A 484 42.14 -1.42 44.67
CA TYR A 484 42.00 -2.30 45.83
C TYR A 484 42.70 -1.71 47.07
N GLU A 485 43.87 -1.10 46.91
CA GLU A 485 44.55 -0.35 47.97
C GLU A 485 43.69 0.82 48.48
N ASP A 486 43.04 1.56 47.57
CA ASP A 486 42.12 2.63 47.91
C ASP A 486 40.88 2.10 48.67
N LYS A 487 40.34 0.97 48.21
CA LYS A 487 39.21 0.27 48.84
C LYS A 487 39.54 -0.20 50.26
N ALA A 488 40.74 -0.72 50.49
CA ALA A 488 41.20 -1.11 51.81
C ALA A 488 41.22 0.09 52.78
N ARG A 489 41.81 1.22 52.36
CA ARG A 489 41.82 2.48 53.15
C ARG A 489 40.41 2.99 53.46
N TYR A 490 39.49 2.87 52.50
CA TYR A 490 38.11 3.24 52.70
C TYR A 490 37.46 2.41 53.82
N TYR A 491 37.60 1.08 53.80
CA TYR A 491 36.98 0.22 54.83
C TYR A 491 37.70 0.22 56.19
N GLU A 492 38.96 0.67 56.26
CA GLU A 492 39.62 0.97 57.54
C GLU A 492 38.95 2.14 58.27
N THR A 493 38.51 3.15 57.52
CA THR A 493 37.83 4.35 58.06
C THR A 493 36.31 4.19 58.14
N HIS A 494 35.72 3.28 57.36
CA HIS A 494 34.28 3.01 57.28
C HIS A 494 33.99 1.51 57.42
N PRO A 495 34.21 0.91 58.61
CA PRO A 495 34.04 -0.52 58.81
C PRO A 495 32.60 -0.96 58.57
N PRO A 496 32.36 -2.09 57.88
CA PRO A 496 31.01 -2.59 57.65
C PRO A 496 30.35 -2.95 58.99
N ALA A 497 29.07 -2.59 59.15
CA ALA A 497 28.32 -2.91 60.36
C ALA A 497 28.33 -4.43 60.59
N ARG A 498 28.89 -4.89 61.72
CA ARG A 498 28.89 -6.31 62.09
C ARG A 498 27.43 -6.75 62.26
N ARG A 499 27.03 -7.80 61.52
CA ARG A 499 25.75 -8.49 61.75
C ARG A 499 25.63 -8.81 63.24
N ARG A 500 24.59 -8.31 63.91
CA ARG A 500 24.11 -8.88 65.17
C ARG A 500 23.73 -10.32 64.86
N THR A 501 24.60 -11.26 65.19
CA THR A 501 24.22 -12.66 65.33
C THR A 501 23.42 -12.75 66.61
N ASP A 502 22.09 -12.73 66.50
CA ASP A 502 21.22 -13.18 67.59
C ASP A 502 21.53 -14.66 67.83
N ARG A 503 22.34 -14.93 68.87
CA ARG A 503 22.26 -16.18 69.59
C ARG A 503 21.04 -16.08 70.49
N THR A 504 19.94 -16.67 70.03
CA THR A 504 18.85 -17.08 70.91
C THR A 504 19.32 -18.30 71.70
N ASP A 505 19.54 -18.10 73.00
CA ASP A 505 19.49 -19.16 74.01
C ASP A 505 18.03 -19.57 74.27
#